data_AF-A0A1I1QRN7-F1
#
_entry.id   AF-A0A1I1QRN7-F1
#
_cell.length_a   1.000
_cell.length_b   1.000
_cell.length_c   1.000
_cell.angle_alpha   90.00
_cell.angle_beta   90.00
_cell.angle_gamma   90.00
#
_symmetry.space_group_name_H-M   'P 1'
#
loop_
_entity.id
_entity.type
_entity.pdbx_description
1 polymer ?
#
loop_
_entity_poly.entity_id
_entity_poly.type
_entity_poly.pdbx_seq_one_letter_code
_entity_poly.pdbx_strand_id
1 'polypeptide(L)'
;MKKFDFKSIVVGLVIGIIGFSIVFAAGERKLATISEKKVATVPVAEETEGIKSANINNDKVYFNGNEIKLKNPLVTIVKDGSSEAQLYMPMSELLEYMHFKVEWNSDDSSVYLTMNGQNNQKNMEVTPDISKNQADTEAIEIIQKTGNWSYIEKYIPDMSSNGIERAVEIYNSKHINISEHKKASDYIKN
;
A
#
# COMPACT_ATOMS: atom_id res chain seq x y z
N MET A 1 8.82 64.01 -34.97
CA MET A 1 8.56 63.34 -36.26
C MET A 1 9.68 62.34 -36.53
N LYS A 2 9.29 61.08 -36.79
CA LYS A 2 10.07 59.99 -37.41
C LYS A 2 11.09 59.24 -36.53
N LYS A 3 11.18 57.91 -36.55
CA LYS A 3 10.38 56.79 -37.12
C LYS A 3 11.01 55.51 -36.55
N PHE A 4 10.20 54.57 -36.06
CA PHE A 4 10.64 53.18 -35.89
C PHE A 4 10.81 52.58 -37.28
N ASP A 5 12.03 52.16 -37.64
CA ASP A 5 12.28 51.38 -38.85
C ASP A 5 12.30 49.88 -38.49
N PHE A 6 11.11 49.28 -38.52
CA PHE A 6 10.93 47.83 -38.66
C PHE A 6 11.19 47.48 -40.13
N LYS A 7 12.43 47.14 -40.45
CA LYS A 7 12.78 46.48 -41.71
C LYS A 7 13.78 45.37 -41.45
N SER A 8 13.29 44.14 -41.67
CA SER A 8 14.07 42.96 -42.05
C SER A 8 14.83 42.24 -40.94
N ILE A 9 14.34 41.07 -40.54
CA ILE A 9 14.99 39.77 -40.78
C ILE A 9 13.92 38.70 -40.56
N VAL A 10 13.28 38.31 -41.66
CA VAL A 10 12.67 36.99 -41.81
C VAL A 10 13.71 36.18 -42.55
N VAL A 11 14.41 35.30 -41.83
CA VAL A 11 15.15 34.18 -42.40
C VAL A 11 14.83 32.97 -41.54
N GLY A 12 13.96 32.12 -42.06
CA GLY A 12 13.79 30.76 -41.56
C GLY A 12 14.87 29.86 -42.15
N LEU A 13 15.29 28.86 -41.37
CA LEU A 13 15.76 27.57 -41.87
C LEU A 13 15.64 26.55 -40.71
N VAL A 14 14.58 25.75 -40.69
CA VAL A 14 14.52 24.33 -41.11
C VAL A 14 15.14 23.35 -40.08
N ILE A 15 14.22 22.69 -39.37
CA ILE A 15 14.09 21.25 -39.13
C ILE A 15 15.35 20.49 -38.66
N GLY A 16 15.25 20.03 -37.40
CA GLY A 16 15.98 18.89 -36.86
C GLY A 16 15.09 18.12 -35.89
N ILE A 17 13.98 17.57 -36.38
CA ILE A 17 13.15 16.62 -35.64
C ILE A 17 13.89 15.28 -35.68
N ILE A 18 14.66 14.96 -34.65
CA ILE A 18 15.07 13.58 -34.41
C ILE A 18 13.93 12.94 -33.61
N GLY A 19 13.08 12.23 -34.34
CA GLY A 19 12.02 11.42 -33.79
C GLY A 19 12.60 10.21 -33.07
N PHE A 20 12.31 10.11 -31.77
CA PHE A 20 12.04 8.81 -31.18
C PHE A 20 10.53 8.60 -31.19
N SER A 21 10.04 7.91 -32.22
CA SER A 21 8.70 7.33 -32.21
C SER A 21 8.71 6.17 -31.22
N ILE A 22 8.35 6.43 -29.96
CA ILE A 22 7.91 5.35 -29.09
C ILE A 22 6.45 5.09 -29.47
N VAL A 23 6.24 4.01 -30.21
CA VAL A 23 4.92 3.46 -30.48
C VAL A 23 4.33 3.03 -29.13
N PHE A 24 3.49 3.87 -28.54
CA PHE A 24 2.57 3.41 -27.51
C PHE A 24 1.43 2.68 -28.21
N ALA A 25 1.50 1.36 -28.18
CA ALA A 25 0.37 0.50 -28.48
C ALA A 25 -0.83 0.99 -27.66
N ALA A 26 -1.93 1.26 -28.35
CA ALA A 26 -3.23 1.51 -27.77
C ALA A 26 -3.68 0.27 -26.99
N GLY A 27 -3.27 0.20 -25.73
CA GLY A 27 -3.99 -0.55 -24.71
C GLY A 27 -4.92 0.45 -24.04
N GLU A 28 -6.22 0.20 -24.13
CA GLU A 28 -7.29 0.98 -23.51
C GLU A 28 -6.96 1.29 -22.05
N ARG A 29 -6.44 2.49 -21.79
CA ARG A 29 -6.44 3.05 -20.45
C ARG A 29 -7.81 3.68 -20.27
N LYS A 30 -8.71 2.97 -19.58
CA LYS A 30 -9.86 3.59 -18.92
C LYS A 30 -9.31 4.74 -18.07
N LEU A 31 -9.45 5.97 -18.56
CA LEU A 31 -9.44 7.14 -17.68
C LEU A 31 -10.61 6.96 -16.72
N ALA A 32 -10.38 7.17 -15.43
CA ALA A 32 -11.45 7.34 -14.47
C ALA A 32 -12.20 8.63 -14.84
N THR A 33 -13.33 8.49 -15.53
CA THR A 33 -14.27 9.57 -15.76
C THR A 33 -14.91 9.91 -14.42
N ILE A 34 -14.64 11.11 -13.89
CA ILE A 34 -15.42 11.68 -12.79
C ILE A 34 -16.82 11.92 -13.35
N SER A 35 -17.80 11.17 -12.85
CA SER A 35 -19.21 11.33 -13.17
C SER A 35 -19.71 12.63 -12.52
N GLU A 36 -19.65 13.74 -13.24
CA GLU A 36 -20.39 14.96 -12.87
C GLU A 36 -21.89 14.72 -13.11
N LYS A 37 -22.61 14.36 -12.05
CA LYS A 37 -24.08 14.39 -12.07
C LYS A 37 -24.52 15.85 -12.08
N LYS A 38 -24.84 16.37 -13.27
CA LYS A 38 -25.39 17.70 -13.49
C LYS A 38 -26.74 17.86 -12.76
N VAL A 39 -26.73 18.50 -11.60
CA VAL A 39 -27.91 19.10 -10.97
C VAL A 39 -27.71 20.60 -10.99
N ALA A 40 -28.57 21.29 -11.74
CA ALA A 40 -28.53 22.74 -11.85
C ALA A 40 -29.02 23.36 -10.54
N THR A 41 -28.16 24.04 -9.78
CA THR A 41 -28.53 25.10 -8.83
C THR A 41 -27.31 25.88 -8.35
N VAL A 42 -27.33 27.21 -8.59
CA VAL A 42 -26.57 28.36 -8.00
C VAL A 42 -25.03 28.22 -7.81
N PRO A 43 -24.20 29.14 -8.37
CA PRO A 43 -22.76 29.08 -8.17
C PRO A 43 -22.40 29.62 -6.79
N VAL A 44 -22.28 28.73 -5.80
CA VAL A 44 -21.30 28.92 -4.73
C VAL A 44 -19.99 28.41 -5.31
N ALA A 45 -18.93 29.23 -5.28
CA ALA A 45 -17.61 28.80 -5.67
C ALA A 45 -17.15 27.71 -4.69
N GLU A 46 -17.45 26.45 -5.02
CA GLU A 46 -16.72 25.32 -4.46
C GLU A 46 -15.30 25.47 -4.97
N GLU A 47 -14.38 25.82 -4.07
CA GLU A 47 -12.96 25.62 -4.32
C GLU A 47 -12.79 24.12 -4.58
N THR A 48 -12.76 23.74 -5.85
CA THR A 48 -12.37 22.40 -6.25
C THR A 48 -10.94 22.21 -5.76
N GLU A 49 -10.75 21.46 -4.67
CA GLU A 49 -9.43 20.99 -4.21
C GLU A 49 -8.84 20.07 -5.28
N GLY A 50 -8.29 20.65 -6.34
CA GLY A 50 -7.60 19.92 -7.40
C GLY A 50 -6.21 19.49 -6.96
N ILE A 51 -5.60 18.63 -7.78
CA ILE A 51 -4.19 18.24 -7.62
C ILE A 51 -3.34 19.19 -8.46
N LYS A 52 -2.49 19.97 -7.79
CA LYS A 52 -1.51 20.85 -8.42
C LYS A 52 -0.35 20.09 -9.03
N SER A 53 0.17 19.10 -8.30
CA SER A 53 1.27 18.24 -8.78
C SER A 53 1.29 16.90 -8.05
N ALA A 54 1.75 15.86 -8.74
CA ALA A 54 1.98 14.53 -8.18
C ALA A 54 3.37 14.03 -8.60
N ASN A 55 4.20 13.66 -7.63
CA ASN A 55 5.56 13.19 -7.86
C ASN A 55 5.74 11.77 -7.32
N ILE A 56 6.35 10.91 -8.13
CA ILE A 56 6.76 9.57 -7.72
C ILE A 56 7.97 9.68 -6.78
N ASN A 57 7.95 8.93 -5.68
CA ASN A 57 9.00 8.90 -4.67
C ASN A 57 9.42 7.44 -4.37
N ASN A 58 10.73 7.24 -4.22
CA ASN A 58 11.36 5.95 -3.87
C ASN A 58 11.62 5.81 -2.36
N ASP A 59 10.89 6.57 -1.54
CA ASP A 59 10.90 6.45 -0.09
C ASP A 59 10.56 5.02 0.36
N LYS A 60 11.10 4.66 1.51
CA LYS A 60 10.97 3.31 2.07
C LYS A 60 9.95 3.29 3.19
N VAL A 61 9.22 2.18 3.28
CA VAL A 61 8.24 1.94 4.35
C VAL A 61 8.78 0.85 5.26
N TYR A 62 8.70 1.07 6.57
CA TYR A 62 9.14 0.11 7.57
C TYR A 62 8.00 -0.25 8.51
N PHE A 63 7.84 -1.54 8.81
CA PHE A 63 6.91 -2.04 9.81
C PHE A 63 7.67 -2.86 10.85
N ASN A 64 7.64 -2.40 12.10
CA ASN A 64 8.42 -2.95 13.21
C ASN A 64 9.91 -3.14 12.88
N GLY A 65 10.50 -2.14 12.22
CA GLY A 65 11.92 -2.13 11.83
C GLY A 65 12.24 -2.91 10.54
N ASN A 66 11.27 -3.64 9.97
CA ASN A 66 11.46 -4.39 8.72
C ASN A 66 10.97 -3.59 7.52
N GLU A 67 11.80 -3.50 6.47
CA GLU A 67 11.42 -2.82 5.22
C GLU A 67 10.31 -3.60 4.49
N ILE A 68 9.21 -2.94 4.18
CA ILE A 68 8.16 -3.47 3.30
C ILE A 68 8.57 -3.20 1.87
N LYS A 69 8.86 -4.25 1.11
CA LYS A 69 9.17 -4.15 -0.32
C LYS A 69 7.89 -3.92 -1.11
N LEU A 70 7.63 -2.67 -1.46
CA LEU A 70 6.53 -2.27 -2.32
C LEU A 70 6.89 -2.45 -3.80
N LYS A 71 5.94 -2.92 -4.61
CA LYS A 71 6.00 -3.02 -6.06
C LYS A 71 5.76 -1.67 -6.71
N ASN A 72 4.80 -0.90 -6.18
CA ASN A 72 4.53 0.46 -6.62
C ASN A 72 5.24 1.48 -5.71
N PRO A 73 5.77 2.57 -6.28
CA PRO A 73 6.41 3.63 -5.50
C PRO A 73 5.38 4.45 -4.73
N LEU A 74 5.86 5.25 -3.78
CA LEU A 74 5.02 6.22 -3.09
C LEU A 74 4.77 7.43 -4.00
N VAL A 75 3.70 8.16 -3.72
CA VAL A 75 3.33 9.36 -4.49
C VAL A 75 3.18 10.52 -3.53
N THR A 76 3.87 11.61 -3.81
CA THR A 76 3.66 12.87 -3.09
C THR A 76 2.71 13.75 -3.88
N ILE A 77 1.64 14.24 -3.26
CA ILE A 77 0.62 15.09 -3.89
C ILE A 77 0.64 16.47 -3.23
N VAL A 78 0.66 17.52 -4.04
CA VAL A 78 0.40 18.90 -3.62
C VAL A 78 -0.98 19.28 -4.18
N LYS A 79 -1.88 19.73 -3.31
CA LYS A 79 -3.21 20.20 -3.70
C LYS A 79 -3.18 21.66 -4.15
N ASP A 80 -4.17 22.07 -4.92
CA ASP A 80 -4.40 23.48 -5.25
C ASP A 80 -4.62 24.30 -3.98
N GLY A 81 -4.10 25.53 -3.95
CA GLY A 81 -4.11 26.38 -2.75
C GLY A 81 -3.15 25.94 -1.63
N SER A 82 -2.59 24.73 -1.69
CA SER A 82 -1.59 24.23 -0.73
C SER A 82 -0.17 24.44 -1.22
N SER A 83 0.74 24.66 -0.27
CA SER A 83 2.20 24.56 -0.48
C SER A 83 2.78 23.28 0.14
N GLU A 84 1.98 22.54 0.90
CA GLU A 84 2.40 21.33 1.59
C GLU A 84 2.17 20.10 0.73
N ALA A 85 3.19 19.24 0.71
CA ALA A 85 3.20 18.00 -0.04
C ALA A 85 2.84 16.84 0.91
N GLN A 86 1.82 16.05 0.55
CA GLN A 86 1.38 14.90 1.33
C GLN A 86 1.84 13.61 0.68
N LEU A 87 2.39 12.69 1.48
CA LEU A 87 2.89 11.40 1.01
C LEU A 87 1.78 10.34 1.06
N TYR A 88 1.52 9.71 -0.07
CA TYR A 88 0.57 8.62 -0.25
C TYR A 88 1.31 7.34 -0.58
N MET A 89 0.81 6.23 -0.05
CA MET A 89 1.37 4.91 -0.25
C MET A 89 0.38 3.98 -0.96
N PRO A 90 0.86 2.95 -1.69
CA PRO A 90 -0.01 1.93 -2.27
C PRO A 90 -0.67 1.10 -1.15
N MET A 91 -1.87 1.51 -0.74
CA MET A 91 -2.58 0.94 0.40
C MET A 91 -2.89 -0.56 0.24
N SER A 92 -3.20 -1.00 -0.99
CA SER A 92 -3.47 -2.41 -1.27
C SER A 92 -2.27 -3.30 -0.93
N GLU A 93 -1.07 -2.87 -1.26
CA GLU A 93 0.16 -3.62 -0.98
C GLU A 93 0.48 -3.68 0.51
N LEU A 94 0.26 -2.59 1.24
CA LEU A 94 0.40 -2.60 2.70
C LEU A 94 -0.58 -3.59 3.34
N LEU A 95 -1.83 -3.57 2.91
CA LEU A 95 -2.87 -4.45 3.46
C LEU A 95 -2.61 -5.91 3.08
N GLU A 96 -2.19 -6.19 1.84
CA GLU A 96 -1.76 -7.53 1.41
C GLU A 96 -0.56 -8.03 2.23
N TYR A 97 0.42 -7.16 2.51
CA TYR A 97 1.54 -7.48 3.40
C TYR A 97 1.06 -7.87 4.81
N MET A 98 -0.04 -7.28 5.27
CA MET A 98 -0.72 -7.60 6.54
C MET A 98 -1.68 -8.80 6.44
N HIS A 99 -1.62 -9.56 5.34
CA HIS A 99 -2.48 -10.71 5.04
C HIS A 99 -3.97 -10.39 4.88
N PHE A 100 -4.30 -9.19 4.40
CA PHE A 100 -5.62 -8.92 3.85
C PHE A 100 -5.67 -9.30 2.37
N LYS A 101 -6.83 -9.77 1.93
CA LYS A 101 -7.24 -9.76 0.54
C LYS A 101 -7.90 -8.41 0.27
N VAL A 102 -7.44 -7.72 -0.77
CA VAL A 102 -7.93 -6.40 -1.17
C VAL A 102 -8.56 -6.53 -2.55
N GLU A 103 -9.85 -6.22 -2.65
CA GLU A 103 -10.58 -6.23 -3.92
C GLU A 103 -11.14 -4.85 -4.18
N TRP A 104 -10.58 -4.16 -5.16
CA TRP A 104 -11.11 -2.88 -5.61
C TRP A 104 -12.20 -3.12 -6.64
N ASN A 105 -13.40 -2.58 -6.38
CA ASN A 105 -14.48 -2.53 -7.34
C ASN A 105 -14.55 -1.14 -7.96
N SER A 106 -14.18 -1.04 -9.24
CA SER A 106 -14.21 0.23 -9.96
C SER A 106 -15.62 0.73 -10.24
N ASP A 107 -16.63 -0.16 -10.25
CA ASP A 107 -17.98 0.18 -10.69
C ASP A 107 -18.74 1.01 -9.63
N ASP A 108 -18.48 0.76 -8.35
CA ASP A 108 -19.04 1.50 -7.22
C ASP A 108 -17.98 2.29 -6.42
N SER A 109 -16.73 2.30 -6.88
CA SER A 109 -15.59 2.94 -6.21
C SER A 109 -15.34 2.44 -4.79
N SER A 110 -15.65 1.18 -4.50
CA SER A 110 -15.44 0.56 -3.19
C SER A 110 -14.18 -0.30 -3.14
N VAL A 111 -13.64 -0.47 -1.94
CA VAL A 111 -12.53 -1.38 -1.66
C VAL A 111 -13.01 -2.38 -0.61
N TYR A 112 -13.09 -3.64 -1.00
CA TYR A 112 -13.45 -4.74 -0.11
C TYR A 112 -12.18 -5.30 0.52
N LEU A 113 -12.18 -5.36 1.85
CA LEU A 113 -11.11 -5.92 2.65
C LEU A 113 -11.61 -7.17 3.34
N THR A 114 -10.95 -8.29 3.10
CA THR A 114 -11.19 -9.54 3.82
C THR A 114 -9.89 -10.05 4.39
N MET A 115 -9.91 -10.52 5.63
CA MET A 115 -8.75 -11.22 6.19
C MET A 115 -8.49 -12.46 5.32
N ASN A 116 -7.26 -12.68 4.84
CA ASN A 116 -6.91 -13.77 3.91
C ASN A 116 -6.83 -15.14 4.61
N GLY A 117 -7.73 -15.37 5.55
CA GLY A 117 -7.50 -16.15 6.74
C GLY A 117 -8.39 -17.38 6.92
N GLN A 118 -9.33 -17.65 6.01
CA GLN A 118 -10.14 -18.87 6.14
C GLN A 118 -9.52 -20.11 5.49
N ASN A 119 -8.70 -19.99 4.43
CA ASN A 119 -8.23 -21.18 3.70
C ASN A 119 -6.73 -21.27 3.39
N ASN A 120 -5.96 -20.17 3.37
CA ASN A 120 -4.60 -20.22 2.82
C ASN A 120 -3.50 -20.44 3.89
N GLN A 121 -3.60 -19.83 5.08
CA GLN A 121 -2.54 -19.98 6.10
C GLN A 121 -2.69 -21.21 7.00
N LYS A 122 -3.93 -21.59 7.33
CA LYS A 122 -4.22 -22.80 8.12
C LYS A 122 -3.73 -24.08 7.41
N ASN A 123 -3.73 -24.07 6.08
CA ASN A 123 -3.37 -25.21 5.24
C ASN A 123 -1.96 -25.10 4.63
N MET A 124 -1.20 -24.05 4.94
CA MET A 124 0.16 -23.92 4.43
C MET A 124 1.02 -24.95 5.17
N GLU A 125 1.43 -26.00 4.45
CA GLU A 125 2.26 -27.10 4.98
C GLU A 125 3.53 -26.52 5.62
N VAL A 126 3.71 -26.80 6.90
CA VAL A 126 4.96 -26.57 7.60
C VAL A 126 5.87 -27.72 7.16
N THR A 127 6.99 -27.41 6.51
CA THR A 127 7.97 -28.46 6.19
C THR A 127 8.43 -29.13 7.49
N PRO A 128 8.49 -30.47 7.56
CA PRO A 128 8.65 -31.21 8.83
C PRO A 128 10.01 -31.05 9.54
N ASP A 129 10.87 -30.14 9.08
CA ASP A 129 12.23 -29.93 9.58
C ASP A 129 12.58 -28.44 9.73
N ILE A 130 11.57 -27.60 10.04
CA ILE A 130 11.79 -26.18 10.33
C ILE A 130 12.60 -26.06 11.62
N SER A 131 13.71 -25.32 11.55
CA SER A 131 14.50 -25.01 12.75
C SER A 131 13.69 -24.16 13.73
N LYS A 132 13.93 -24.31 15.05
CA LYS A 132 13.22 -23.52 16.08
C LYS A 132 13.23 -22.02 15.83
N ASN A 133 14.39 -21.49 15.41
CA ASN A 133 14.54 -20.06 15.10
C ASN A 133 13.66 -19.61 13.93
N GLN A 134 13.48 -20.48 12.93
CA GLN A 134 12.60 -20.20 11.81
C GLN A 134 11.12 -20.31 12.23
N ALA A 135 10.74 -21.31 13.02
CA ALA A 135 9.38 -21.41 13.57
C ALA A 135 9.02 -20.18 14.42
N ASP A 136 9.94 -19.72 15.28
CA ASP A 136 9.79 -18.50 16.07
C ASP A 136 9.58 -17.28 15.17
N THR A 137 10.42 -17.12 14.15
CA THR A 137 10.37 -15.97 13.22
C THR A 137 9.05 -15.93 12.46
N GLU A 138 8.64 -17.06 11.87
CA GLU A 138 7.40 -17.15 11.10
C GLU A 138 6.17 -16.92 11.98
N ALA A 139 6.10 -17.53 13.16
CA ALA A 139 4.98 -17.35 14.08
C ALA A 139 4.89 -15.91 14.59
N ILE A 140 6.01 -15.31 14.99
CA ILE A 140 6.07 -13.91 15.45
C ILE A 140 5.64 -12.96 14.32
N GLU A 141 6.11 -13.19 13.09
CA GLU A 141 5.71 -12.36 11.94
C GLU A 141 4.19 -12.46 11.67
N ILE A 142 3.64 -13.68 11.65
CA ILE A 142 2.21 -13.91 11.40
C ILE A 142 1.35 -13.27 12.50
N ILE A 143 1.69 -13.45 13.78
CA ILE A 143 0.91 -12.89 14.89
C ILE A 143 1.02 -11.37 14.95
N GLN A 144 2.18 -10.81 14.59
CA GLN A 144 2.39 -9.36 14.50
C GLN A 144 1.51 -8.74 13.41
N LYS A 145 1.39 -9.42 12.26
CA LYS A 145 0.58 -8.97 11.12
C LYS A 145 -0.92 -9.15 11.35
N THR A 146 -1.33 -10.33 11.83
CA THR A 146 -2.74 -10.74 11.84
C THR A 146 -3.41 -10.65 13.20
N GLY A 147 -2.64 -10.78 14.28
CA GLY A 147 -3.19 -10.99 15.63
C GLY A 147 -3.96 -12.30 15.80
N ASN A 148 -3.99 -13.21 14.83
CA ASN A 148 -4.79 -14.43 14.93
C ASN A 148 -3.96 -15.61 15.45
N TRP A 149 -4.24 -16.05 16.69
CA TRP A 149 -3.55 -17.19 17.32
C TRP A 149 -3.65 -18.48 16.52
N SER A 150 -4.81 -18.76 15.92
CA SER A 150 -5.05 -20.01 15.17
C SER A 150 -4.12 -20.20 13.96
N TYR A 151 -3.52 -19.13 13.44
CA TYR A 151 -2.57 -19.22 12.32
C TYR A 151 -1.18 -19.63 12.75
N ILE A 152 -0.86 -19.44 14.04
CA ILE A 152 0.45 -19.79 14.57
C ILE A 152 0.47 -21.13 15.31
N GLU A 153 -0.69 -21.71 15.63
CA GLU A 153 -0.81 -22.97 16.37
C GLU A 153 0.03 -24.10 15.78
N LYS A 154 0.15 -24.15 14.45
CA LYS A 154 0.95 -25.16 13.74
C LYS A 154 2.47 -25.03 13.95
N TYR A 155 2.96 -23.85 14.32
CA TYR A 155 4.38 -23.61 14.58
C TYR A 155 4.75 -23.85 16.05
N ILE A 156 3.78 -23.74 16.97
CA ILE A 156 4.00 -23.88 18.42
C ILE A 156 4.82 -25.12 18.80
N PRO A 157 4.60 -26.33 18.22
CA PRO A 157 5.37 -27.51 18.58
C PRO A 157 6.89 -27.38 18.35
N ASP A 158 7.29 -26.55 17.38
CA ASP A 158 8.67 -26.35 16.95
C ASP A 158 9.28 -25.04 17.46
N MET A 159 8.49 -24.18 18.12
CA MET A 159 8.96 -22.92 18.67
C MET A 159 9.83 -23.10 19.92
N SER A 160 10.67 -22.11 20.20
CA SER A 160 11.35 -21.99 21.50
C SER A 160 10.43 -21.42 22.57
N SER A 161 10.75 -21.63 23.85
CA SER A 161 10.00 -21.02 24.96
C SER A 161 9.95 -19.49 24.85
N ASN A 162 11.07 -18.86 24.49
CA ASN A 162 11.15 -17.41 24.29
C ASN A 162 10.27 -16.96 23.10
N GLY A 163 10.25 -17.75 22.01
CA GLY A 163 9.38 -17.49 20.87
C GLY A 163 7.90 -17.53 21.25
N ILE A 164 7.50 -18.53 22.03
CA ILE A 164 6.12 -18.69 22.52
C ILE A 164 5.73 -17.52 23.43
N GLU A 165 6.58 -17.17 24.40
CA GLU A 165 6.37 -16.00 25.28
C GLU A 165 6.16 -14.74 24.46
N ARG A 166 7.03 -14.50 23.48
CA ARG A 166 6.93 -13.32 22.63
C ARG A 166 5.65 -13.30 21.79
N ALA A 167 5.24 -14.45 21.24
CA ALA A 167 4.01 -14.55 20.48
C ALA A 167 2.77 -14.28 21.36
N VAL A 168 2.75 -14.78 22.60
CA VAL A 168 1.68 -14.50 23.57
C VAL A 168 1.62 -13.02 23.94
N GLU A 169 2.75 -12.38 24.19
CA GLU A 169 2.80 -10.94 24.46
C GLU A 169 2.19 -10.13 23.31
N ILE A 170 2.59 -10.42 22.07
CA ILE A 170 2.08 -9.74 20.88
C ILE A 170 0.58 -9.96 20.75
N TYR A 171 0.12 -11.20 20.91
CA TYR A 171 -1.30 -11.53 20.85
C TYR A 171 -2.12 -10.77 21.91
N ASN A 172 -1.71 -10.84 23.17
CA ASN A 172 -2.41 -10.18 24.27
C ASN A 172 -2.40 -8.64 24.12
N SER A 173 -1.32 -8.05 23.57
CA SER A 173 -1.27 -6.60 23.31
C SER A 173 -2.28 -6.12 22.27
N LYS A 174 -2.75 -7.02 21.39
CA LYS A 174 -3.74 -6.74 20.35
C LYS A 174 -5.17 -7.02 20.78
N HIS A 175 -5.39 -7.70 21.90
CA HIS A 175 -6.72 -8.07 22.40
C HIS A 175 -7.01 -7.33 23.70
N ILE A 176 -7.98 -6.42 23.65
CA ILE A 176 -8.40 -5.65 24.83
C ILE A 176 -9.09 -6.55 25.86
N ASN A 177 -9.77 -7.59 25.40
CA ASN A 177 -10.50 -8.50 26.28
C ASN A 177 -9.57 -9.52 26.95
N ILE A 178 -9.41 -9.39 28.27
CA ILE A 178 -8.54 -10.25 29.07
C ILE A 178 -8.97 -11.72 29.02
N SER A 179 -10.25 -12.03 28.81
CA SER A 179 -10.69 -13.44 28.71
C SER A 179 -10.16 -14.15 27.47
N GLU A 180 -9.73 -13.41 26.45
CA GLU A 180 -9.13 -13.96 25.24
C GLU A 180 -7.63 -14.17 25.39
N HIS A 181 -7.01 -13.56 26.41
CA HIS A 181 -5.57 -13.62 26.61
C HIS A 181 -5.06 -15.04 26.75
N LYS A 182 -3.90 -15.28 26.13
CA LYS A 182 -3.17 -16.55 26.21
C LYS A 182 -2.13 -16.50 27.32
N LYS A 183 -1.73 -17.68 27.81
CA LYS A 183 -0.61 -17.85 28.74
C LYS A 183 0.46 -18.72 28.08
N ALA A 184 1.71 -18.28 28.10
CA ALA A 184 2.82 -19.01 27.48
C ALA A 184 3.01 -20.41 28.08
N SER A 185 2.77 -20.56 29.38
CA SER A 185 2.84 -21.84 30.11
C SER A 185 1.95 -22.93 29.53
N ASP A 186 0.86 -22.57 28.84
CA ASP A 186 -0.08 -23.53 28.27
C ASP A 186 0.50 -24.22 27.01
N TYR A 187 1.60 -23.67 26.46
CA TYR A 187 2.18 -24.07 25.18
C TYR A 187 3.65 -24.53 25.28
N ILE A 188 4.35 -24.15 26.36
CA ILE A 188 5.73 -24.60 26.60
C ILE A 188 5.69 -26.03 27.15
N LYS A 189 6.30 -26.97 26.42
CA LYS A 189 6.49 -28.34 26.93
C LYS A 189 7.58 -28.35 28.00
N ASN A 190 7.24 -28.88 29.18
CA ASN A 190 8.20 -29.18 30.25
C ASN A 190 9.08 -30.40 29.92
#